data_AF-A0AAU4RW90-F1
#
_entry.id   AF-A0AAU4RW90-F1
#
_cell.length_a   1.000
_cell.length_b   1.000
_cell.length_c   1.000
_cell.angle_alpha   90.00
_cell.angle_beta   90.00
_cell.angle_gamma   90.00
#
_symmetry.space_group_name_H-M   'P 1'
#
loop_
_entity.id
_entity.type
_entity.pdbx_description
1 polymer ?
#
loop_
_entity_poly.entity_id
_entity_poly.type
_entity_poly.pdbx_seq_one_letter_code
_entity_poly.pdbx_strand_id
1 'polypeptide(L)'
;MTHNFGLHFTQELGNHFGFPTDSWPASAEQVTPFFAIVVNALGMDDAARWFEAARKAHQRVETAERDRAHHFGFAHHLDFETEAHRKVTLPVVAAFEATKGLYEITRRDSSVDVDVFFDCALRACSRGSGRPDSTPVAAGANV
;
A
#
# COMPACT_ATOMS: atom_id res chain seq x y z
N MET A 1 -7.48 -3.66 -15.62
CA MET A 1 -8.31 -2.49 -15.24
C MET A 1 -7.67 -1.79 -14.05
N THR A 2 -6.78 -0.83 -14.30
CA THR A 2 -6.00 -0.12 -13.25
C THR A 2 -6.53 1.28 -12.94
N HIS A 3 -7.48 1.79 -13.74
CA HIS A 3 -8.09 3.11 -13.56
C HIS A 3 -8.89 3.24 -12.25
N ASN A 4 -9.40 2.12 -11.70
CA ASN A 4 -10.18 2.14 -10.47
C ASN A 4 -9.31 2.23 -9.21
N PHE A 5 -8.05 1.77 -9.25
CA PHE A 5 -7.20 1.76 -8.06
C PHE A 5 -6.92 3.18 -7.57
N GLY A 6 -6.48 4.08 -8.45
CA GLY A 6 -6.16 5.46 -8.06
C GLY A 6 -7.35 6.17 -7.40
N LEU A 7 -8.55 6.00 -7.97
CA LEU A 7 -9.79 6.53 -7.40
C LEU A 7 -10.07 5.95 -6.00
N HIS A 8 -10.01 4.63 -5.85
CA HIS A 8 -10.23 3.99 -4.55
C HIS A 8 -9.16 4.35 -3.53
N PHE A 9 -7.90 4.52 -3.97
CA PHE A 9 -6.81 4.91 -3.10
C PHE A 9 -7.02 6.35 -2.59
N THR A 10 -7.34 7.30 -3.47
CA THR A 10 -7.71 8.67 -3.06
C THR A 10 -8.92 8.66 -2.11
N GLN A 11 -9.92 7.81 -2.33
CA GLN A 11 -11.05 7.67 -1.41
C GLN A 11 -10.62 7.18 -0.02
N GLU A 12 -9.77 6.16 0.06
CA GLU A 12 -9.29 5.64 1.34
C GLU A 12 -8.37 6.63 2.07
N LEU A 13 -7.55 7.40 1.34
CA LEU A 13 -6.80 8.51 1.91
C LEU A 13 -7.73 9.59 2.49
N GLY A 14 -8.81 9.93 1.79
CA GLY A 14 -9.81 10.89 2.28
C GLY A 14 -10.61 10.37 3.48
N ASN A 15 -10.90 9.07 3.53
CA ASN A 15 -11.51 8.45 4.70
C ASN A 15 -10.58 8.51 5.93
N HIS A 16 -9.27 8.50 5.72
CA HIS A 16 -8.28 8.53 6.80
C HIS A 16 -7.91 9.96 7.24
N PHE A 17 -7.55 10.84 6.30
CA PHE A 17 -7.09 12.21 6.59
C PHE A 17 -8.20 13.26 6.61
N GLY A 18 -9.41 12.92 6.15
CA GLY A 18 -10.53 13.84 6.02
C GLY A 18 -10.54 14.62 4.70
N PHE A 19 -11.62 15.36 4.47
CA PHE A 19 -11.77 16.31 3.35
C PHE A 19 -11.85 17.73 3.93
N PRO A 20 -11.23 18.75 3.30
CA PRO A 20 -10.59 18.77 1.97
C PRO A 20 -9.15 18.22 1.92
N THR A 21 -8.64 17.95 0.71
CA THR A 21 -7.29 17.40 0.46
C THR A 21 -6.15 18.33 0.87
N ASP A 22 -6.43 19.62 1.04
CA ASP A 22 -5.42 20.65 1.37
C ASP A 22 -4.74 20.42 2.72
N SER A 23 -5.33 19.61 3.60
CA SER A 23 -4.76 19.24 4.90
C SER A 23 -4.05 17.89 4.91
N TRP A 24 -3.93 17.22 3.77
CA TRP A 24 -3.25 15.93 3.70
C TRP A 24 -1.74 16.08 3.89
N PRO A 25 -1.06 15.05 4.40
CA PRO A 25 0.40 14.99 4.36
C PRO A 25 0.92 15.15 2.93
N ALA A 26 2.01 15.90 2.75
CA ALA A 26 2.60 16.12 1.43
C ALA A 26 3.00 14.80 0.74
N SER A 27 3.36 13.78 1.52
CA SER A 27 3.64 12.45 1.02
C SER A 27 2.45 11.78 0.34
N ALA A 28 1.20 12.08 0.72
CA ALA A 28 0.00 11.43 0.19
C ALA A 28 -0.16 11.61 -1.33
N GLU A 29 0.11 12.81 -1.84
CA GLU A 29 0.11 13.07 -3.28
C GLU A 29 1.33 12.44 -3.97
N GLN A 30 2.49 12.53 -3.33
CA GLN A 30 3.76 12.07 -3.91
C GLN A 30 3.83 10.55 -4.09
N VAL A 31 3.21 9.78 -3.21
CA VAL A 31 3.31 8.31 -3.21
C VAL A 31 2.28 7.65 -4.13
N THR A 32 1.21 8.36 -4.48
CA THR A 32 0.11 7.83 -5.31
C THR A 32 0.60 7.24 -6.65
N PRO A 33 1.49 7.90 -7.42
CA PRO A 33 2.03 7.32 -8.65
C PRO A 33 2.81 6.01 -8.42
N PHE A 34 3.51 5.88 -7.30
CA PHE A 34 4.31 4.69 -7.00
C PHE A 34 3.43 3.48 -6.69
N PHE A 35 2.37 3.68 -5.89
CA PHE A 35 1.36 2.62 -5.66
C PHE A 35 0.72 2.19 -6.99
N ALA A 36 0.40 3.15 -7.87
CA ALA A 36 -0.16 2.84 -9.18
C ALA A 36 0.80 2.04 -10.07
N ILE A 37 2.12 2.30 -10.02
CA ILE A 37 3.13 1.51 -10.76
C ILE A 37 3.10 0.04 -10.30
N VAL A 38 3.05 -0.23 -9.00
CA VAL A 38 2.98 -1.61 -8.47
C VAL A 38 1.73 -2.32 -8.97
N VAL A 39 0.56 -1.67 -8.91
CA VAL A 39 -0.70 -2.25 -9.38
C VAL A 39 -0.71 -2.46 -10.89
N ASN A 40 -0.14 -1.53 -11.66
CA ASN A 40 -0.01 -1.67 -13.12
C ASN A 40 0.93 -2.82 -13.50
N ALA A 41 2.00 -3.03 -12.75
CA ALA A 41 2.98 -4.07 -13.02
C ALA A 41 2.45 -5.46 -12.65
N LEU A 42 1.85 -5.61 -11.47
CA LEU A 42 1.50 -6.91 -10.91
C LEU A 42 0.03 -7.30 -11.12
N GLY A 43 -0.84 -6.33 -11.37
CA GLY A 43 -2.29 -6.52 -11.25
C GLY A 43 -2.75 -6.40 -9.80
N MET A 44 -4.05 -6.26 -9.60
CA MET A 44 -4.67 -5.91 -8.31
C MET A 44 -4.40 -6.93 -7.20
N ASP A 45 -4.65 -8.22 -7.47
CA ASP A 45 -4.54 -9.26 -6.45
C ASP A 45 -3.09 -9.48 -6.01
N ASP A 46 -2.16 -9.43 -6.97
CA ASP A 46 -0.73 -9.60 -6.71
C ASP A 46 -0.14 -8.35 -6.05
N ALA A 47 -0.61 -7.16 -6.43
CA ALA A 47 -0.25 -5.92 -5.76
C ALA A 47 -0.74 -5.87 -4.31
N ALA A 48 -1.93 -6.38 -4.01
CA ALA A 48 -2.41 -6.48 -2.62
C ALA A 48 -1.46 -7.35 -1.78
N ARG A 49 -1.06 -8.52 -2.28
CA ARG A 49 -0.07 -9.38 -1.59
C ARG A 49 1.29 -8.69 -1.47
N TRP A 50 1.69 -7.94 -2.48
CA TRP A 50 2.91 -7.15 -2.48
C TRP A 50 2.90 -6.04 -1.42
N PHE A 51 1.80 -5.30 -1.27
CA PHE A 51 1.65 -4.25 -0.27
C PHE A 51 1.64 -4.81 1.15
N GLU A 52 1.02 -5.97 1.37
CA GLU A 52 1.07 -6.67 2.65
C GLU A 52 2.51 -7.09 3.00
N ALA A 53 3.26 -7.62 2.03
CA ALA A 53 4.67 -7.95 2.19
C ALA A 53 5.53 -6.71 2.49
N ALA A 54 5.27 -5.59 1.81
CA ALA A 54 5.94 -4.32 2.06
C ALA A 54 5.64 -3.76 3.45
N ARG A 55 4.40 -3.87 3.92
CA ARG A 55 4.01 -3.51 5.30
C ARG A 55 4.79 -4.33 6.33
N LYS A 56 4.86 -5.65 6.16
CA LYS A 56 5.67 -6.53 7.03
C LYS A 56 7.15 -6.16 7.01
N ALA A 57 7.69 -5.81 5.84
CA ALA A 57 9.06 -5.36 5.71
C ALA A 57 9.32 -4.06 6.50
N HIS A 58 8.39 -3.10 6.48
CA HIS A 58 8.47 -1.89 7.30
C HIS A 58 8.42 -2.22 8.81
N GLN A 59 7.47 -3.06 9.24
CA GLN A 59 7.34 -3.46 10.64
C GLN A 59 8.60 -4.15 11.18
N ARG A 60 9.33 -4.90 10.34
CA ARG A 60 10.63 -5.47 10.71
C ARG A 60 11.70 -4.40 10.92
N VAL A 61 11.74 -3.36 10.06
CA VAL A 61 12.66 -2.22 10.23
C VAL A 61 12.36 -1.49 11.53
N GLU A 62 11.10 -1.12 11.76
CA GLU A 62 10.60 -0.49 13.00
C GLU A 62 11.00 -1.27 14.25
N THR A 63 10.80 -2.59 14.24
CA THR A 63 11.13 -3.46 15.36
C THR A 63 12.64 -3.49 15.62
N ALA A 64 13.45 -3.60 14.56
CA ALA A 64 14.90 -3.64 14.70
C ALA A 64 15.48 -2.29 15.17
N GLU A 65 14.90 -1.17 14.74
CA GLU A 65 15.25 0.18 15.22
C GLU A 65 14.88 0.35 16.70
N ARG A 66 13.68 -0.09 17.09
CA ARG A 66 13.22 -0.07 18.49
C ARG A 66 14.13 -0.89 19.41
N ASP A 67 14.55 -2.06 18.97
CA ASP A 67 15.37 -3.00 19.75
C ASP A 67 16.87 -2.66 19.71
N ARG A 68 17.28 -1.65 18.93
CA ARG A 68 18.69 -1.26 18.71
C ARG A 68 19.58 -2.44 18.29
N ALA A 69 19.00 -3.41 17.59
CA ALA A 69 19.70 -4.60 17.08
C ALA A 69 20.54 -4.26 15.84
N HIS A 70 21.33 -5.18 15.30
CA HIS A 70 21.91 -5.01 13.95
C HIS A 70 20.79 -5.12 12.90
N HIS A 71 20.58 -4.11 12.06
CA HIS A 71 19.44 -4.02 11.16
C HIS A 71 19.85 -4.08 9.67
N PHE A 72 19.14 -4.94 8.93
CA PHE A 72 19.08 -4.84 7.47
C PHE A 72 18.07 -3.76 7.08
N GLY A 73 18.31 -3.06 5.97
CA GLY A 73 17.40 -2.02 5.49
C GLY A 73 16.10 -2.58 4.89
N PHE A 74 15.11 -1.70 4.71
CA PHE A 74 13.80 -2.04 4.14
C PHE A 74 13.87 -2.86 2.85
N ALA A 75 14.77 -2.52 1.92
CA ALA A 75 14.91 -3.25 0.65
C ALA A 75 15.27 -4.73 0.86
N HIS A 76 16.09 -5.05 1.87
CA HIS A 76 16.42 -6.43 2.19
C HIS A 76 15.20 -7.18 2.74
N HIS A 77 14.46 -6.55 3.65
CA HIS A 77 13.24 -7.16 4.19
C HIS A 77 12.14 -7.28 3.14
N LEU A 78 12.02 -6.33 2.22
CA LEU A 78 11.10 -6.40 1.10
C LEU A 78 11.45 -7.57 0.18
N ASP A 79 12.72 -7.76 -0.16
CA ASP A 79 13.17 -8.91 -0.97
C ASP A 79 12.88 -10.24 -0.28
N PHE A 80 13.10 -10.31 1.04
CA PHE A 80 12.79 -11.48 1.84
C PHE A 80 11.27 -11.79 1.85
N GLU A 81 10.42 -10.80 2.10
CA GLU A 81 8.96 -10.99 2.20
C GLU A 81 8.29 -11.27 0.86
N THR A 82 8.84 -10.73 -0.24
CA THR A 82 8.30 -10.91 -1.60
C THR A 82 8.95 -12.06 -2.37
N GLU A 83 10.08 -12.58 -1.87
CA GLU A 83 10.97 -13.50 -2.58
C GLU A 83 11.39 -12.99 -3.98
N ALA A 84 11.51 -11.67 -4.15
CA ALA A 84 11.73 -11.04 -5.46
C ALA A 84 12.99 -11.56 -6.17
N HIS A 85 14.06 -11.90 -5.42
CA HIS A 85 15.28 -12.52 -5.96
C HIS A 85 15.05 -13.86 -6.67
N ARG A 86 13.96 -14.60 -6.36
CA ARG A 86 13.68 -15.90 -6.99
C ARG A 86 13.08 -15.78 -8.38
N LYS A 87 12.46 -14.64 -8.71
CA LYS A 87 11.76 -14.44 -9.98
C LYS A 87 12.00 -13.02 -10.51
N VAL A 88 13.14 -12.84 -11.15
CA VAL A 88 13.52 -11.56 -11.76
C VAL A 88 12.80 -11.37 -13.09
N THR A 89 11.66 -10.68 -13.05
CA THR A 89 10.92 -10.22 -14.24
C THR A 89 10.79 -8.71 -14.23
N LEU A 90 10.58 -8.08 -15.40
CA LEU A 90 10.39 -6.63 -15.49
C LEU A 90 9.26 -6.12 -14.56
N PRO A 91 8.08 -6.77 -14.47
CA PRO A 91 7.06 -6.38 -13.51
C PRO A 91 7.50 -6.41 -12.05
N VAL A 92 8.24 -7.46 -11.63
CA VAL A 92 8.72 -7.59 -10.26
C VAL A 92 9.76 -6.51 -9.95
N VAL A 93 10.69 -6.24 -10.88
CA VAL A 93 11.68 -5.16 -10.73
C VAL A 93 11.00 -3.79 -10.63
N ALA A 94 10.01 -3.52 -11.48
CA ALA A 94 9.26 -2.26 -11.44
C ALA A 94 8.51 -2.08 -10.12
N ALA A 95 7.83 -3.12 -9.63
CA ALA A 95 7.14 -3.09 -8.34
C ALA A 95 8.12 -2.87 -7.18
N PHE A 96 9.27 -3.54 -7.21
CA PHE A 96 10.30 -3.43 -6.18
C PHE A 96 10.91 -2.03 -6.09
N GLU A 97 11.32 -1.45 -7.22
CA GLU A 97 11.88 -0.10 -7.24
C GLU A 97 10.84 0.96 -6.91
N ALA A 98 9.58 0.80 -7.36
CA ALA A 98 8.49 1.69 -6.98
C ALA A 98 8.22 1.64 -5.46
N THR A 99 8.28 0.46 -4.86
CA THR A 99 8.07 0.27 -3.41
C THR A 99 9.21 0.87 -2.58
N LYS A 100 10.46 0.80 -3.07
CA LYS A 100 11.57 1.52 -2.42
C LYS A 100 11.37 3.03 -2.51
N GLY A 101 10.94 3.54 -3.66
CA GLY A 101 10.68 4.96 -3.87
C GLY A 101 9.58 5.49 -2.94
N LEU A 102 8.43 4.82 -2.86
CA LEU A 102 7.36 5.23 -1.96
C LEU A 102 7.80 5.16 -0.50
N TYR A 103 8.54 4.11 -0.10
CA TYR A 103 9.00 3.97 1.28
C TYR A 103 9.97 5.08 1.69
N GLU A 104 10.87 5.49 0.80
CA GLU A 104 11.79 6.59 1.07
C GLU A 104 11.06 7.92 1.24
N ILE A 105 9.97 8.13 0.51
CA ILE A 105 9.13 9.34 0.64
C ILE A 105 8.37 9.30 1.96
N THR A 106 7.64 8.22 2.24
CA THR A 106 6.78 8.13 3.42
C THR A 106 7.56 8.11 4.73
N ARG A 107 8.68 7.39 4.80
CA ARG A 107 9.48 7.31 6.05
C ARG A 107 10.11 8.64 6.47
N ARG A 108 10.25 9.59 5.54
CA ARG A 108 10.78 10.95 5.81
C ARG A 108 9.70 11.93 6.25
N ASP A 109 8.43 11.57 6.06
CA ASP A 109 7.31 12.37 6.47
C ASP A 109 6.94 12.02 7.92
N SER A 110 7.41 12.82 8.87
CA SER A 110 7.14 12.59 10.29
C SER A 110 5.69 12.87 10.71
N SER A 111 4.84 13.38 9.81
CA SER A 111 3.44 13.70 10.13
C SER A 111 2.50 12.49 10.04
N VAL A 112 2.95 11.37 9.49
CA VAL A 112 2.11 10.21 9.17
C VAL A 112 2.92 8.92 9.24
N ASP A 113 2.31 7.86 9.77
CA ASP A 113 2.90 6.53 9.80
C ASP A 113 2.86 5.89 8.40
N VAL A 114 3.95 5.24 7.99
CA VAL A 114 4.05 4.54 6.71
C VAL A 114 2.97 3.47 6.55
N ASP A 115 2.59 2.79 7.64
CA ASP A 115 1.56 1.74 7.63
C ASP A 115 0.20 2.25 7.12
N VAL A 116 -0.11 3.54 7.34
CA VAL A 116 -1.37 4.16 6.88
C VAL A 116 -1.50 4.08 5.35
N PHE A 117 -0.41 4.32 4.62
CA PHE A 117 -0.44 4.28 3.15
C PHE A 117 -0.64 2.86 2.64
N PHE A 118 0.02 1.87 3.26
CA PHE A 118 -0.18 0.47 2.91
C PHE A 118 -1.61 0.01 3.24
N ASP A 119 -2.16 0.41 4.38
CA ASP A 119 -3.56 0.12 4.75
C ASP A 119 -4.56 0.70 3.75
N CYS A 120 -4.38 1.95 3.32
CA CYS A 120 -5.20 2.56 2.29
C CYS A 120 -5.08 1.82 0.95
N ALA A 121 -3.87 1.42 0.55
CA ALA A 121 -3.64 0.68 -0.69
C ALA A 121 -4.29 -0.71 -0.68
N LEU A 122 -4.20 -1.43 0.45
CA LEU A 122 -4.84 -2.75 0.62
C LEU A 122 -6.37 -2.66 0.54
N ARG A 123 -6.97 -1.63 1.15
CA ARG A 123 -8.41 -1.37 1.04
C ARG A 123 -8.81 -1.01 -0.39
N ALA A 124 -8.00 -0.19 -1.07
CA ALA A 124 -8.23 0.18 -2.45
C ALA A 124 -8.17 -1.03 -3.41
N CYS A 125 -7.20 -1.93 -3.22
CA CYS A 125 -7.12 -3.20 -3.96
C CYS A 125 -8.36 -4.08 -3.71
N SER A 126 -8.86 -4.12 -2.47
CA SER A 126 -10.04 -4.92 -2.11
C SER A 126 -11.32 -4.42 -2.79
N ARG A 127 -11.46 -3.11 -2.97
CA ARG A 127 -12.64 -2.52 -3.64
C ARG A 127 -12.63 -2.73 -5.15
N GLY A 128 -11.47 -2.58 -5.80
CA GLY A 128 -11.42 -2.69 -7.25
C GLY A 128 -11.36 -4.13 -7.78
N SER A 129 -11.14 -5.15 -6.93
CA SER A 129 -11.13 -6.56 -7.34
C SER A 129 -12.53 -7.11 -7.61
N GLY A 130 -13.59 -6.31 -7.40
CA GLY A 130 -14.95 -6.64 -7.81
C GLY A 130 -15.54 -7.83 -7.05
N ARG A 131 -15.05 -8.13 -5.85
CA ARG A 131 -15.79 -9.03 -4.94
C ARG A 131 -17.10 -8.35 -4.60
N PRO A 132 -18.26 -8.88 -5.03
CA PRO A 132 -19.53 -8.33 -4.58
C PRO A 132 -19.57 -8.53 -3.07
N ASP A 133 -19.83 -7.46 -2.33
CA ASP A 133 -20.22 -7.57 -0.94
C ASP A 133 -21.47 -8.46 -0.88
N SER A 134 -21.26 -9.74 -0.57
CA SER A 134 -22.33 -10.67 -0.27
C SER A 134 -23.02 -10.20 1.01
N THR A 135 -24.05 -9.37 0.87
CA THR A 135 -25.44 -9.58 1.32
C THR A 135 -26.19 -8.25 1.35
N PRO A 136 -27.38 -8.15 0.72
CA PRO A 136 -28.25 -7.02 1.00
C PRO A 136 -28.74 -7.16 2.44
N VAL A 137 -28.48 -6.14 3.27
CA VAL A 137 -29.16 -5.99 4.56
C VAL A 137 -30.65 -6.00 4.26
N ALA A 138 -31.34 -7.03 4.76
CA ALA A 138 -32.78 -7.15 4.64
C ALA A 138 -33.42 -5.85 5.14
N ALA A 139 -34.12 -5.15 4.25
CA ALA A 139 -35.00 -4.06 4.62
C ALA A 139 -36.00 -4.62 5.63
N GLY A 140 -35.98 -4.07 6.84
CA GLY A 140 -36.88 -4.44 7.91
C GLY A 140 -38.33 -4.34 7.45
N ALA A 141 -39.09 -5.41 7.65
CA ALA A 141 -40.52 -5.38 7.58
C ALA A 141 -41.07 -4.59 8.78
N ASN A 142 -41.71 -3.46 8.48
CA ASN A 142 -42.76 -2.79 9.24
C ASN A 142 -43.65 -2.22 8.14
N VAL A 143 -44.94 -2.57 7.96
CA VAL A 143 -46.05 -2.71 8.92
C VAL A 143 -47.04 -3.74 8.34
#